data_AF-A0AAP5AKV0-F1
#
_entry.id   AF-A0AAP5AKV0-F1
#
_cell.length_a   1.000
_cell.length_b   1.000
_cell.length_c   1.000
_cell.angle_alpha   90.00
_cell.angle_beta   90.00
_cell.angle_gamma   90.00
#
_symmetry.space_group_name_H-M   'P 1'
#
loop_
_entity.id
_entity.type
_entity.pdbx_description
1 polymer ?
#
loop_
_entity_poly.entity_id
_entity_poly.type
_entity_poly.pdbx_seq_one_letter_code
_entity_poly.pdbx_strand_id
1 'polypeptide(L)'
;MINSLLTRVFGSRNERQLRQLNRIVAKINALEPDIEKLSDEQLKAKTPEFKQRIADGEALDKVLPEAFAVCREASRRVLGMRHYDVQLIGGMVLHLGKIAEMRTGEGKTLVATLPVYLNALEGKGVHVVTVNDYLARRDSAQMGKLYNWLGMSVGVVYPGMPHSDKREAYASDITYGTNNEFGFDYLRDNMALSRADRYQRGLHYAIVDEVDSILIDEARTPLIISGPADDSPGAVHPRQPRGAQPDPPGSRRRRGRFLGR
;
A
#
# COMPACT_ATOMS: atom_id res chain seq x y z
N MET A 1 -1.10 -38.53 -13.97
CA MET A 1 -1.33 -38.59 -15.43
C MET A 1 -2.65 -37.92 -15.87
N ILE A 2 -3.73 -37.93 -15.07
CA ILE A 2 -4.99 -37.25 -15.42
C ILE A 2 -4.87 -35.71 -15.34
N ASN A 3 -4.16 -35.17 -14.33
CA ASN A 3 -3.94 -33.72 -14.20
C ASN A 3 -3.14 -33.10 -15.36
N SER A 4 -2.16 -33.81 -15.94
CA SER A 4 -1.34 -33.32 -17.06
C SER A 4 -2.08 -33.33 -18.40
N LEU A 5 -3.12 -34.17 -18.54
CA LEU A 5 -4.01 -34.20 -19.70
C LEU A 5 -5.08 -33.10 -19.60
N LEU A 6 -5.64 -32.87 -18.42
CA LEU A 6 -6.61 -31.79 -18.17
C LEU A 6 -5.99 -30.39 -18.30
N THR A 7 -4.75 -30.16 -17.84
CA THR A 7 -4.03 -28.90 -18.08
C THR A 7 -3.68 -28.69 -19.55
N ARG A 8 -3.39 -29.76 -20.31
CA ARG A 8 -3.16 -29.67 -21.77
C ARG A 8 -4.41 -29.25 -22.57
N VAL A 9 -5.61 -29.63 -22.12
CA VAL A 9 -6.86 -29.36 -22.85
C VAL A 9 -7.51 -28.03 -22.44
N PHE A 10 -7.47 -27.65 -21.16
CA PHE A 10 -8.11 -26.42 -20.66
C PHE A 10 -7.14 -25.26 -20.38
N GLY A 11 -5.83 -25.52 -20.44
CA GLY A 11 -4.78 -24.62 -20.02
C GLY A 11 -4.70 -24.47 -18.50
N SER A 12 -3.53 -24.08 -17.99
CA SER A 12 -3.37 -23.74 -16.57
C SER A 12 -4.29 -22.58 -16.15
N ARG A 13 -4.52 -22.42 -14.84
CA ARG A 13 -5.24 -21.23 -14.31
C ARG A 13 -4.57 -19.93 -14.77
N ASN A 14 -3.24 -19.93 -14.87
CA ASN A 14 -2.45 -18.79 -15.31
C ASN A 14 -2.65 -18.51 -16.81
N GLU A 15 -2.62 -19.54 -17.67
CA GLU A 15 -2.94 -19.36 -19.09
C GLU A 15 -4.34 -18.80 -19.31
N ARG A 16 -5.33 -19.24 -18.53
CA ARG A 16 -6.69 -18.68 -18.60
C ARG A 16 -6.73 -17.21 -18.22
N GLN A 17 -6.03 -16.81 -17.15
CA GLN A 17 -5.93 -15.39 -16.76
C GLN A 17 -5.19 -14.58 -17.82
N LEU A 18 -4.06 -15.07 -18.34
CA LEU A 18 -3.33 -14.39 -19.42
C LEU A 18 -4.18 -14.23 -20.67
N ARG A 19 -4.98 -15.22 -21.05
CA ARG A 19 -5.93 -15.08 -22.18
C ARG A 19 -6.97 -13.98 -21.94
N GLN A 20 -7.46 -13.82 -20.71
CA GLN A 20 -8.38 -12.73 -20.36
C GLN A 20 -7.69 -11.37 -20.43
N LEU A 21 -6.49 -11.24 -19.85
CA LEU A 21 -5.71 -10.00 -19.87
C LEU A 21 -5.32 -9.60 -21.30
N ASN A 22 -4.93 -10.55 -22.16
CA ASN A 22 -4.61 -10.27 -23.56
C ASN A 22 -5.82 -9.70 -24.34
N ARG A 23 -7.05 -10.08 -24.00
CA ARG A 23 -8.24 -9.44 -24.59
C ARG A 23 -8.37 -7.98 -24.17
N ILE A 24 -7.95 -7.63 -22.96
CA ILE A 24 -7.93 -6.25 -22.48
C ILE A 24 -6.78 -5.48 -23.13
N VAL A 25 -5.59 -6.07 -23.27
CA VAL A 25 -4.49 -5.51 -24.07
C VAL A 25 -4.95 -5.14 -25.47
N ALA A 26 -5.66 -6.04 -26.15
CA ALA A 26 -6.20 -5.75 -27.48
C ALA A 26 -7.14 -4.54 -27.49
N LYS A 27 -7.96 -4.36 -26.45
CA LYS A 27 -8.82 -3.16 -26.30
C LYS A 27 -7.99 -1.89 -26.09
N ILE A 28 -6.97 -1.94 -25.22
CA ILE A 28 -6.06 -0.81 -24.98
C ILE A 28 -5.35 -0.40 -26.27
N ASN A 29 -4.81 -1.38 -27.00
CA ASN A 29 -4.11 -1.15 -28.27
C ASN A 29 -5.04 -0.58 -29.36
N ALA A 30 -6.31 -1.00 -29.38
CA ALA A 30 -7.30 -0.47 -30.31
C ALA A 30 -7.65 1.01 -30.07
N LEU A 31 -7.46 1.53 -28.85
CA LEU A 31 -7.68 2.93 -28.52
C LEU A 31 -6.50 3.83 -28.92
N GLU A 32 -5.32 3.27 -29.12
CA GLU A 32 -4.08 4.02 -29.37
C GLU A 32 -4.17 5.00 -30.54
N PRO A 33 -4.71 4.65 -31.73
CA PRO A 33 -4.79 5.57 -32.86
C PRO A 33 -5.65 6.81 -32.59
N ASP A 34 -6.65 6.71 -31.71
CA ASP A 34 -7.52 7.84 -31.38
C ASP A 34 -6.96 8.67 -30.23
N ILE A 35 -6.33 8.02 -29.25
CA ILE A 35 -5.63 8.68 -28.14
C ILE A 35 -4.40 9.47 -28.65
N GLU A 36 -3.67 8.92 -29.62
CA GLU A 36 -2.51 9.57 -30.24
C GLU A 36 -2.87 10.90 -30.91
N LYS A 37 -4.08 11.03 -31.47
CA LYS A 37 -4.55 12.25 -32.14
C LYS A 37 -4.94 13.36 -31.17
N LEU A 38 -5.11 13.06 -29.87
CA LEU A 38 -5.51 14.06 -28.88
C LEU A 38 -4.41 15.08 -28.67
N SER A 39 -4.78 16.35 -28.51
CA SER A 39 -3.85 17.37 -28.01
C SER A 39 -3.45 17.09 -26.56
N ASP A 40 -2.41 17.76 -26.07
CA ASP A 40 -1.99 17.64 -24.68
C ASP A 40 -3.12 18.06 -23.71
N GLU A 41 -3.86 19.11 -24.05
CA GLU A 41 -5.01 19.59 -23.26
C GLU A 41 -6.12 18.55 -23.24
N GLN A 42 -6.45 17.96 -24.39
CA GLN A 42 -7.47 16.92 -24.48
C GLN A 42 -7.08 15.65 -23.71
N LEU A 43 -5.80 15.26 -23.77
CA LEU A 43 -5.32 14.08 -23.06
C LEU A 43 -5.30 14.31 -21.54
N LYS A 44 -4.90 15.50 -21.07
CA LYS A 44 -4.97 15.87 -19.65
C LYS A 44 -6.41 15.96 -19.15
N ALA A 45 -7.34 16.42 -19.99
CA ALA A 45 -8.77 16.48 -19.66
C ALA A 45 -9.40 15.09 -19.43
N LYS A 46 -8.74 13.99 -19.84
CA LYS A 46 -9.19 12.64 -19.52
C LYS A 46 -9.15 12.32 -18.03
N THR A 47 -8.20 12.87 -17.27
CA THR A 47 -8.15 12.64 -15.81
C THR A 47 -9.42 13.12 -15.09
N PRO A 48 -9.85 14.39 -15.21
CA PRO A 48 -11.10 14.83 -14.57
C PRO A 48 -12.34 14.12 -15.14
N GLU A 49 -12.37 13.78 -16.44
CA GLU A 49 -13.44 12.95 -17.03
C GLU A 49 -13.56 11.59 -16.33
N PHE A 50 -12.45 10.89 -16.14
CA PHE A 50 -12.42 9.60 -15.44
C PHE A 50 -12.77 9.74 -13.96
N LYS A 51 -12.24 10.75 -13.26
CA LYS A 51 -12.60 11.03 -11.86
C LYS A 51 -14.11 11.24 -11.71
N GLN A 52 -14.74 11.97 -12.64
CA GLN A 52 -16.19 12.18 -12.64
C GLN A 52 -16.96 10.87 -12.89
N ARG A 53 -16.59 10.10 -13.91
CA ARG A 53 -17.22 8.78 -14.21
C ARG A 53 -17.18 7.83 -13.01
N ILE A 54 -16.06 7.81 -12.28
CA ILE A 54 -15.90 6.99 -11.07
C ILE A 54 -16.77 7.53 -9.93
N ALA A 55 -16.83 8.86 -9.75
CA ALA A 55 -17.73 9.48 -8.77
C ALA A 55 -19.21 9.18 -9.07
N ASP A 56 -19.56 9.05 -10.35
CA ASP A 56 -20.90 8.66 -10.82
C ASP A 56 -21.17 7.15 -10.70
N GLY A 57 -20.19 6.36 -10.23
CA GLY A 57 -20.33 4.94 -9.88
C GLY A 57 -19.77 3.96 -10.91
N GLU A 58 -19.07 4.42 -11.95
CA GLU A 58 -18.37 3.52 -12.88
C GLU A 58 -17.18 2.83 -12.19
N ALA A 59 -17.12 1.50 -12.29
CA ALA A 59 -16.03 0.73 -11.68
C ALA A 59 -14.69 0.96 -12.39
N LEU A 60 -13.58 0.96 -11.63
CA LEU A 60 -12.22 1.10 -12.18
C LEU A 60 -11.93 0.13 -13.32
N ASP A 61 -12.34 -1.13 -13.21
CA ASP A 61 -12.18 -2.16 -14.25
C ASP A 61 -12.80 -1.77 -15.61
N LYS A 62 -13.84 -0.92 -15.60
CA LYS A 62 -14.49 -0.42 -16.82
C LYS A 62 -13.70 0.72 -17.46
N VAL A 63 -13.16 1.61 -16.63
CA VAL A 63 -12.32 2.74 -17.05
C VAL A 63 -10.90 2.29 -17.44
N LEU A 64 -10.43 1.16 -16.91
CA LEU A 64 -9.07 0.65 -17.05
C LEU A 64 -8.51 0.69 -18.48
N PRO A 65 -9.22 0.21 -19.53
CA PRO A 65 -8.65 0.22 -20.87
C PRO A 65 -8.32 1.64 -21.38
N GLU A 66 -9.21 2.60 -21.11
CA GLU A 66 -9.04 4.00 -21.49
C GLU A 66 -7.95 4.68 -20.65
N ALA A 67 -7.97 4.48 -19.32
CA ALA A 67 -6.96 5.03 -18.42
C ALA A 67 -5.55 4.51 -18.74
N PHE A 68 -5.41 3.22 -19.09
CA PHE A 68 -4.13 2.64 -19.48
C PHE A 68 -3.66 3.19 -20.83
N ALA A 69 -4.56 3.38 -21.80
CA ALA A 69 -4.22 4.00 -23.08
C ALA A 69 -3.75 5.46 -22.89
N VAL A 70 -4.45 6.23 -22.06
CA VAL A 70 -4.09 7.62 -21.70
C VAL A 70 -2.74 7.68 -21.00
N CYS A 71 -2.52 6.83 -20.00
CA CYS A 71 -1.26 6.79 -19.26
C CYS A 71 -0.08 6.36 -20.14
N ARG A 72 -0.29 5.39 -21.05
CA ARG A 72 0.72 4.97 -22.04
C ARG A 72 1.09 6.13 -22.96
N GLU A 73 0.10 6.84 -23.50
CA GLU A 73 0.36 7.96 -24.41
C GLU A 73 1.05 9.13 -23.69
N ALA A 74 0.60 9.46 -22.48
CA ALA A 74 1.26 10.48 -21.66
C ALA A 74 2.70 10.08 -21.33
N SER A 75 2.98 8.81 -21.03
CA SER A 75 4.35 8.31 -20.84
C SER A 75 5.19 8.45 -22.10
N ARG A 76 4.62 8.17 -23.29
CA ARG A 76 5.32 8.36 -24.57
C ARG A 76 5.69 9.83 -24.77
N ARG A 77 4.80 10.77 -24.48
CA ARG A 77 5.04 12.22 -24.63
C ARG A 77 6.01 12.79 -23.60
N VAL A 78 5.86 12.40 -22.33
CA VAL A 78 6.55 13.03 -21.19
C VAL A 78 7.89 12.35 -20.91
N LEU A 79 7.93 11.02 -21.03
CA LEU A 79 9.09 10.21 -20.68
C LEU A 79 9.81 9.62 -21.90
N GLY A 80 9.23 9.75 -23.10
CA GLY A 80 9.77 9.10 -24.31
C GLY A 80 9.61 7.57 -24.31
N MET A 81 8.78 7.03 -23.41
CA MET A 81 8.65 5.59 -23.20
C MET A 81 7.21 5.14 -23.42
N ARG A 82 6.99 4.29 -24.42
CA ARG A 82 5.70 3.64 -24.69
C ARG A 82 5.68 2.27 -24.02
N HIS A 83 4.66 1.99 -23.20
CA HIS A 83 4.53 0.68 -22.56
C HIS A 83 4.37 -0.46 -23.58
N TYR A 84 5.11 -1.55 -23.40
CA TYR A 84 4.89 -2.81 -24.11
C TYR A 84 3.65 -3.55 -23.63
N ASP A 85 3.17 -4.50 -24.41
CA ASP A 85 1.96 -5.27 -24.08
C ASP A 85 2.16 -6.11 -22.80
N VAL A 86 3.35 -6.66 -22.60
CA VAL A 86 3.72 -7.36 -21.36
C VAL A 86 3.69 -6.43 -20.14
N GLN A 87 3.99 -5.14 -20.32
CA GLN A 87 3.93 -4.15 -19.26
C GLN A 87 2.48 -3.77 -18.94
N LEU A 88 1.58 -3.71 -19.94
CA LEU A 88 0.15 -3.58 -19.70
C LEU A 88 -0.39 -4.77 -18.88
N ILE A 89 0.04 -5.99 -19.20
CA ILE A 89 -0.31 -7.18 -18.44
C ILE A 89 0.18 -7.04 -16.99
N GLY A 90 1.44 -6.66 -16.79
CA GLY A 90 1.98 -6.41 -15.44
C GLY A 90 1.16 -5.38 -14.66
N GLY A 91 0.80 -4.26 -15.30
CA GLY A 91 -0.04 -3.23 -14.68
C GLY A 91 -1.42 -3.74 -14.28
N MET A 92 -2.07 -4.54 -15.11
CA MET A 92 -3.35 -5.16 -14.78
C MET A 92 -3.22 -6.20 -13.65
N VAL A 93 -2.14 -6.99 -13.64
CA VAL A 93 -1.86 -7.96 -12.57
C VAL A 93 -1.72 -7.25 -11.22
N LEU A 94 -0.99 -6.12 -11.18
CA LEU A 94 -0.86 -5.30 -9.98
C LEU A 94 -2.22 -4.73 -9.54
N HIS A 95 -2.99 -4.15 -10.45
CA HIS A 95 -4.34 -3.63 -10.14
C HIS A 95 -5.28 -4.71 -9.58
N LEU A 96 -5.15 -5.96 -10.03
CA LEU A 96 -5.90 -7.11 -9.50
C LEU A 96 -5.41 -7.58 -8.10
N GLY A 97 -4.50 -6.85 -7.46
CA GLY A 97 -3.97 -7.18 -6.13
C GLY A 97 -3.05 -8.41 -6.14
N LYS A 98 -2.32 -8.65 -7.24
CA LYS A 98 -1.42 -9.80 -7.39
C LYS A 98 0.02 -9.34 -7.62
N ILE A 99 0.95 -10.30 -7.46
CA ILE A 99 2.37 -10.10 -7.75
C ILE A 99 2.60 -10.24 -9.26
N ALA A 100 3.16 -9.20 -9.88
CA ALA A 100 3.64 -9.24 -11.25
C ALA A 100 5.13 -9.61 -11.26
N GLU A 101 5.43 -10.89 -11.50
CA GLU A 101 6.82 -11.34 -11.66
C GLU A 101 7.35 -10.92 -13.03
N MET A 102 8.34 -10.04 -13.04
CA MET A 102 8.97 -9.50 -14.24
C MET A 102 10.49 -9.50 -14.07
N ARG A 103 11.21 -9.85 -15.13
CA ARG A 103 12.68 -9.86 -15.11
C ARG A 103 13.23 -8.44 -14.95
N THR A 104 14.42 -8.32 -14.37
CA THR A 104 15.15 -7.04 -14.31
C THR A 104 15.33 -6.50 -15.73
N GLY A 105 15.08 -5.21 -15.92
CA GLY A 105 15.12 -4.56 -17.23
C GLY A 105 13.79 -4.52 -17.99
N GLU A 106 12.76 -5.25 -17.55
CA GLU A 106 11.41 -5.20 -18.16
C GLU A 106 10.63 -3.91 -17.83
N GLY A 107 11.26 -2.97 -17.10
CA GLY A 107 10.68 -1.67 -16.78
C GLY A 107 9.62 -1.70 -15.67
N LYS A 108 9.85 -2.42 -14.57
CA LYS A 108 8.95 -2.49 -13.39
C LYS A 108 8.46 -1.11 -12.92
N THR A 109 9.37 -0.13 -12.83
CA THR A 109 9.05 1.25 -12.43
C THR A 109 8.04 1.91 -13.37
N LEU A 110 8.20 1.70 -14.68
CA LEU A 110 7.27 2.20 -15.70
C LEU A 110 5.95 1.43 -15.66
N VAL A 111 5.97 0.12 -15.43
CA VAL A 111 4.76 -0.72 -15.29
C VAL A 111 3.87 -0.22 -14.16
N ALA A 112 4.47 0.15 -13.03
CA ALA A 112 3.75 0.64 -11.86
C ALA A 112 2.90 1.89 -12.15
N THR A 113 3.28 2.71 -13.13
CA THR A 113 2.53 3.96 -13.42
C THR A 113 1.10 3.71 -13.87
N LEU A 114 0.84 2.60 -14.57
CA LEU A 114 -0.48 2.24 -15.06
C LEU A 114 -1.49 2.00 -13.92
N PRO A 115 -1.27 1.04 -13.00
CA PRO A 115 -2.16 0.81 -11.87
C PRO A 115 -2.12 1.95 -10.85
N VAL A 116 -0.99 2.65 -10.66
CA VAL A 116 -0.93 3.81 -9.77
C VAL A 116 -1.87 4.90 -10.27
N TYR A 117 -1.78 5.27 -11.55
CA TYR A 117 -2.67 6.27 -12.15
C TYR A 117 -4.13 5.84 -12.05
N LEU A 118 -4.46 4.61 -12.43
CA LEU A 118 -5.83 4.10 -12.39
C LEU A 118 -6.43 4.16 -10.98
N ASN A 119 -5.76 3.61 -9.97
CA ASN A 119 -6.29 3.57 -8.61
C ASN A 119 -6.29 4.96 -7.94
N ALA A 120 -5.39 5.86 -8.35
CA ALA A 120 -5.38 7.24 -7.88
C ALA A 120 -6.61 8.05 -8.35
N LEU A 121 -7.30 7.62 -9.42
CA LEU A 121 -8.52 8.29 -9.90
C LEU A 121 -9.67 8.27 -8.88
N GLU A 122 -9.69 7.34 -7.92
CA GLU A 122 -10.68 7.36 -6.83
C GLU A 122 -10.44 8.50 -5.81
N GLY A 123 -9.30 9.18 -5.86
CA GLY A 123 -8.95 10.24 -4.90
C GLY A 123 -8.71 9.75 -3.48
N LYS A 124 -8.65 8.43 -3.25
CA LYS A 124 -8.44 7.79 -1.93
C LYS A 124 -6.97 7.51 -1.60
N GLY A 125 -6.09 7.61 -2.59
CA GLY A 125 -4.64 7.56 -2.44
C GLY A 125 -4.00 6.25 -2.80
N VAL A 126 -2.77 6.33 -3.30
CA VAL A 126 -1.93 5.18 -3.63
C VAL A 126 -0.57 5.33 -2.95
N HIS A 127 -0.18 4.33 -2.18
CA HIS A 127 1.17 4.25 -1.62
C HIS A 127 2.07 3.43 -2.55
N VAL A 128 3.22 3.99 -2.94
CA VAL A 128 4.26 3.27 -3.67
C VAL A 128 5.43 3.05 -2.73
N VAL A 129 5.64 1.79 -2.36
CA VAL A 129 6.62 1.37 -1.37
C VAL A 129 7.89 0.92 -2.07
N THR A 130 9.03 1.52 -1.73
CA THR A 130 10.36 1.13 -2.22
C THR A 130 11.25 0.66 -1.07
N VAL A 131 12.36 -0.02 -1.39
CA VAL A 131 13.29 -0.56 -0.38
C VAL A 131 14.12 0.49 0.36
N ASN A 132 14.28 1.69 -0.18
CA ASN A 132 15.00 2.78 0.50
C ASN A 132 14.55 4.18 0.04
N ASP A 133 14.92 5.19 0.84
CA ASP A 133 14.52 6.59 0.61
C ASP A 133 15.10 7.19 -0.67
N TYR A 134 16.29 6.75 -1.09
CA TYR A 134 16.89 7.20 -2.35
C TYR A 134 16.02 6.80 -3.54
N LEU A 135 15.59 5.54 -3.59
CA LEU A 135 14.69 5.04 -4.64
C LEU A 135 13.32 5.72 -4.56
N ALA A 136 12.77 5.89 -3.36
CA ALA A 136 11.50 6.61 -3.17
C ALA A 136 11.54 8.01 -3.79
N ARG A 137 12.60 8.79 -3.48
CA ARG A 137 12.79 10.15 -4.01
C ARG A 137 13.10 10.17 -5.50
N ARG A 138 13.94 9.25 -5.98
CA ARG A 138 14.30 9.15 -7.40
C ARG A 138 13.05 8.84 -8.22
N ASP A 139 12.30 7.83 -7.83
CA ASP A 139 11.17 7.33 -8.59
C ASP A 139 9.98 8.28 -8.50
N SER A 140 9.74 8.91 -7.33
CA SER A 140 8.74 9.97 -7.21
C SER A 140 9.08 11.18 -8.09
N ALA A 141 10.35 11.57 -8.20
CA ALA A 141 10.76 12.68 -9.07
C ALA A 141 10.69 12.31 -10.56
N GLN A 142 11.04 11.07 -10.93
CA GLN A 142 11.02 10.62 -12.32
C GLN A 142 9.61 10.35 -12.81
N MET A 143 8.86 9.48 -12.13
CA MET A 143 7.48 9.13 -12.50
C MET A 143 6.51 10.25 -12.16
N GLY A 144 6.84 11.11 -11.20
CA GLY A 144 6.05 12.30 -10.88
C GLY A 144 5.93 13.27 -12.04
N LYS A 145 6.89 13.32 -12.99
CA LYS A 145 6.73 14.11 -14.22
C LYS A 145 5.50 13.68 -15.01
N LEU A 146 5.27 12.37 -15.13
CA LEU A 146 4.12 11.80 -15.81
C LEU A 146 2.82 12.07 -15.03
N TYR A 147 2.80 11.79 -13.73
CA TYR A 147 1.61 11.98 -12.89
C TYR A 147 1.18 13.45 -12.83
N ASN A 148 2.12 14.37 -12.56
CA ASN A 148 1.85 15.81 -12.52
C ASN A 148 1.37 16.32 -13.89
N TRP A 149 1.94 15.81 -15.00
CA TRP A 149 1.47 16.16 -16.33
C TRP A 149 0.02 15.71 -16.55
N LEU A 150 -0.36 14.53 -16.06
CA LEU A 150 -1.75 14.01 -16.05
C LEU A 150 -2.66 14.69 -15.02
N GLY A 151 -2.18 15.68 -14.27
CA GLY A 151 -2.97 16.41 -13.27
C GLY A 151 -3.13 15.69 -11.93
N MET A 152 -2.23 14.77 -11.59
CA MET A 152 -2.17 14.07 -10.30
C MET A 152 -1.05 14.64 -9.43
N SER A 153 -1.30 14.76 -8.13
CA SER A 153 -0.31 15.19 -7.15
C SER A 153 0.53 14.02 -6.63
N VAL A 154 1.81 14.29 -6.34
CA VAL A 154 2.78 13.27 -5.90
C VAL A 154 3.56 13.77 -4.68
N GLY A 155 3.45 13.03 -3.59
CA GLY A 155 4.20 13.24 -2.36
C GLY A 155 5.28 12.18 -2.16
N VAL A 156 6.27 12.51 -1.33
CA VAL A 156 7.26 11.54 -0.83
C VAL A 156 7.44 11.73 0.66
N VAL A 157 7.37 10.65 1.42
CA VAL A 157 7.61 10.64 2.88
C VAL A 157 8.98 10.03 3.18
N TYR A 158 9.63 10.55 4.21
CA TYR A 158 10.96 10.13 4.64
C TYR A 158 11.20 10.41 6.13
N PRO A 159 12.22 9.78 6.74
CA PRO A 159 12.52 9.95 8.16
C PRO A 159 12.87 11.40 8.52
N GLY A 160 12.32 11.89 9.63
CA GLY A 160 12.60 13.23 10.14
C GLY A 160 11.90 14.37 9.38
N MET A 161 11.02 14.07 8.42
CA MET A 161 10.21 15.08 7.74
C MET A 161 9.27 15.80 8.73
N PRO A 162 9.14 17.15 8.66
CA PRO A 162 8.22 17.90 9.51
C PRO A 162 6.77 17.40 9.41
N HIS A 163 6.02 17.50 10.51
CA HIS A 163 4.66 16.98 10.60
C HIS A 163 3.70 17.60 9.57
N SER A 164 3.81 18.91 9.32
CA SER A 164 3.04 19.63 8.29
C SER A 164 3.28 19.03 6.92
N ASP A 165 4.54 18.83 6.57
CA ASP A 165 4.97 18.42 5.25
C ASP A 165 4.59 16.96 4.99
N LYS A 166 4.65 16.11 6.03
CA LYS A 166 4.15 14.73 5.95
C LYS A 166 2.66 14.67 5.63
N ARG A 167 1.85 15.51 6.29
CA ARG A 167 0.42 15.56 6.01
C ARG A 167 0.15 15.95 4.56
N GLU A 168 0.88 16.93 4.03
CA GLU A 168 0.78 17.32 2.63
C GLU A 168 1.19 16.18 1.69
N ALA A 169 2.27 15.46 2.01
CA ALA A 169 2.72 14.30 1.24
C ALA A 169 1.68 13.16 1.21
N TYR A 170 1.00 12.88 2.32
CA TYR A 170 -0.09 11.89 2.38
C TYR A 170 -1.40 12.37 1.75
N ALA A 171 -1.61 13.69 1.66
CA ALA A 171 -2.76 14.29 0.99
C ALA A 171 -2.68 14.20 -0.54
N SER A 172 -1.49 13.99 -1.09
CA SER A 172 -1.27 13.77 -2.52
C SER A 172 -2.04 12.55 -3.05
N ASP A 173 -2.43 12.56 -4.32
CA ASP A 173 -3.07 11.42 -5.00
C ASP A 173 -2.18 10.16 -4.91
N ILE A 174 -0.85 10.35 -4.96
CA ILE A 174 0.16 9.30 -4.92
C ILE A 174 1.22 9.68 -3.87
N THR A 175 1.60 8.75 -3.00
CA THR A 175 2.64 8.95 -1.99
C THR A 175 3.70 7.86 -2.12
N TYR A 176 4.95 8.26 -2.34
CA TYR A 176 6.12 7.38 -2.31
C TYR A 176 6.73 7.33 -0.92
N GLY A 177 7.31 6.19 -0.54
CA GLY A 177 8.00 6.05 0.74
C GLY A 177 8.56 4.64 0.93
N THR A 178 9.19 4.41 2.08
CA THR A 178 9.64 3.08 2.49
C THR A 178 8.59 2.39 3.36
N ASN A 179 8.65 1.06 3.42
CA ASN A 179 7.82 0.26 4.34
C ASN A 179 7.97 0.72 5.79
N ASN A 180 9.20 1.01 6.22
CA ASN A 180 9.50 1.50 7.56
C ASN A 180 8.82 2.85 7.82
N GLU A 181 8.91 3.79 6.89
CA GLU A 181 8.31 5.11 7.08
C GLU A 181 6.78 5.02 7.15
N PHE A 182 6.14 4.33 6.21
CA PHE A 182 4.70 4.09 6.26
C PHE A 182 4.27 3.38 7.55
N GLY A 183 5.04 2.39 8.00
CA GLY A 183 4.73 1.65 9.21
C GLY A 183 4.88 2.49 10.48
N PHE A 184 5.96 3.27 10.61
CA PHE A 184 6.15 4.15 11.78
C PHE A 184 5.18 5.33 11.79
N ASP A 185 4.82 5.90 10.64
CA ASP A 185 3.76 6.90 10.54
C ASP A 185 2.42 6.32 10.99
N TYR A 186 2.08 5.10 10.57
CA TYR A 186 0.87 4.41 11.03
C TYR A 186 0.88 4.20 12.56
N LEU A 187 2.00 3.77 13.14
CA LEU A 187 2.12 3.62 14.59
C LEU A 187 1.96 4.96 15.31
N ARG A 188 2.62 6.02 14.83
CA ARG A 188 2.50 7.38 15.39
C ARG A 188 1.08 7.92 15.31
N ASP A 189 0.37 7.67 14.21
CA ASP A 189 -1.03 8.08 14.04
C ASP A 189 -1.99 7.41 15.04
N ASN A 190 -1.66 6.19 15.48
CA ASN A 190 -2.41 5.47 16.50
C ASN A 190 -2.04 5.86 17.94
N MET A 191 -0.93 6.59 18.13
CA MET A 191 -0.56 7.22 19.38
C MET A 191 -1.02 8.69 19.47
N ALA A 192 -1.51 9.27 18.37
CA ALA A 192 -1.95 10.66 18.32
C ALA A 192 -3.15 10.93 19.23
N LEU A 193 -3.09 12.04 19.98
CA LEU A 193 -4.15 12.45 20.92
C LEU A 193 -5.43 12.90 20.21
N SER A 194 -5.30 13.41 18.98
CA SER A 194 -6.43 13.85 18.17
C SER A 194 -6.32 13.36 16.72
N ARG A 195 -7.45 13.28 16.03
CA ARG A 195 -7.46 13.01 14.58
C ARG A 195 -6.71 14.09 13.80
N ALA A 196 -6.72 15.31 14.30
CA ALA A 196 -6.06 16.46 13.68
C ALA A 196 -4.54 16.38 13.78
N ASP A 197 -3.96 15.41 14.50
CA ASP A 197 -2.51 15.20 14.63
C ASP A 197 -1.98 14.03 13.78
N ARG A 198 -2.87 13.32 13.07
CA ARG A 198 -2.49 12.20 12.19
C ARG A 198 -1.90 12.66 10.86
N TYR A 199 -0.97 11.90 10.29
CA TYR A 199 -0.38 12.21 8.97
C TYR A 199 -1.09 11.45 7.86
N GLN A 200 -1.31 10.14 8.06
CA GLN A 200 -1.87 9.28 7.04
C GLN A 200 -3.36 9.54 6.88
N ARG A 201 -3.83 9.22 5.68
CA ARG A 201 -5.23 9.05 5.37
C ARG A 201 -5.59 7.56 5.36
N GLY A 202 -6.74 7.20 4.78
CA GLY A 202 -7.14 5.80 4.64
C GLY A 202 -6.10 4.96 3.89
N LEU A 203 -5.96 3.69 4.29
CA LEU A 203 -5.11 2.70 3.63
C LEU A 203 -5.86 2.08 2.45
N HIS A 204 -5.78 2.72 1.29
CA HIS A 204 -6.60 2.34 0.13
C HIS A 204 -5.92 1.32 -0.79
N TYR A 205 -4.77 1.67 -1.37
CA TYR A 205 -4.04 0.81 -2.28
C TYR A 205 -2.53 1.01 -2.14
N ALA A 206 -1.76 -0.06 -2.20
CA ALA A 206 -0.31 -0.03 -2.12
C ALA A 206 0.34 -0.92 -3.18
N ILE A 207 1.38 -0.40 -3.84
CA ILE A 207 2.29 -1.19 -4.68
C ILE A 207 3.62 -1.28 -3.97
N VAL A 208 4.09 -2.50 -3.76
CA VAL A 208 5.38 -2.77 -3.12
C VAL A 208 6.37 -3.19 -4.20
N ASP A 209 7.38 -2.36 -4.45
CA ASP A 209 8.52 -2.72 -5.29
C ASP A 209 9.48 -3.62 -4.50
N GLU A 210 10.11 -4.57 -5.19
CA GLU A 210 10.92 -5.66 -4.59
C GLU A 210 10.23 -6.32 -3.39
N VAL A 211 9.02 -6.85 -3.67
CA VAL A 211 8.11 -7.44 -2.69
C VAL A 211 8.72 -8.58 -1.86
N ASP A 212 9.66 -9.32 -2.42
CA ASP A 212 10.41 -10.37 -1.72
C ASP A 212 11.29 -9.78 -0.62
N SER A 213 12.06 -8.74 -0.93
CA SER A 213 12.90 -8.05 0.04
C SER A 213 12.07 -7.49 1.20
N ILE A 214 10.92 -6.87 0.90
CA ILE A 214 10.11 -6.18 1.92
C ILE A 214 9.21 -7.14 2.69
N LEU A 215 8.41 -7.97 2.01
CA LEU A 215 7.38 -8.80 2.66
C LEU A 215 7.91 -10.16 3.15
N ILE A 216 9.14 -10.55 2.77
CA ILE A 216 9.75 -11.80 3.23
C ILE A 216 10.98 -11.49 4.11
N ASP A 217 11.98 -10.79 3.58
CA ASP A 217 13.25 -10.64 4.29
C ASP A 217 13.16 -9.64 5.45
N GLU A 218 12.54 -8.48 5.23
CA GLU A 218 12.39 -7.43 6.25
C GLU A 218 11.26 -7.73 7.26
N ALA A 219 10.25 -8.50 6.86
CA ALA A 219 9.11 -8.86 7.71
C ALA A 219 9.48 -9.68 8.96
N ARG A 220 10.75 -10.12 9.08
CA ARG A 220 11.28 -10.81 10.26
C ARG A 220 11.45 -9.89 11.48
N THR A 221 11.53 -8.58 11.29
CA THR A 221 11.74 -7.62 12.38
C THR A 221 10.50 -6.73 12.54
N PRO A 222 9.85 -6.70 13.72
CA PRO A 222 8.71 -5.82 13.95
C PRO A 222 9.14 -4.35 14.07
N LEU A 223 8.24 -3.43 13.71
CA LEU A 223 8.40 -2.01 13.97
C LEU A 223 7.94 -1.68 15.39
N ILE A 224 8.83 -1.08 16.20
CA ILE A 224 8.61 -0.79 17.61
C ILE A 224 8.91 0.68 17.89
N ILE A 225 7.96 1.38 18.52
CA ILE A 225 8.18 2.69 19.14
C ILE A 225 8.34 2.47 20.64
N SER A 226 9.54 2.73 21.17
CA SER A 226 9.82 2.69 22.61
C SER A 226 9.83 4.11 23.18
N GLY A 227 9.24 4.29 24.35
CA GLY A 227 9.30 5.53 25.13
C GLY A 227 9.90 5.27 26.51
N PRO A 228 10.40 6.31 27.20
CA PRO A 228 10.77 6.19 28.61
C PRO A 228 9.54 5.71 29.41
N ALA A 229 9.77 4.83 30.39
CA ALA A 229 8.73 4.50 31.35
C ALA A 229 8.41 5.76 32.17
N ASP A 230 7.13 6.01 32.45
CA ASP A 230 6.75 6.99 33.44
C ASP A 230 7.29 6.53 34.79
N ASP A 231 8.45 7.07 35.20
CA ASP A 231 8.93 6.96 36.57
C ASP A 231 7.97 7.74 37.47
N SER A 232 6.88 7.08 37.87
CA SER A 232 6.18 7.39 39.10
C SER A 232 6.81 6.52 40.19
N PRO A 233 7.90 6.96 40.85
CA PRO A 233 8.42 6.24 42.01
C PRO A 233 7.28 6.15 43.02
N GLY A 234 6.91 4.91 43.35
CA GLY A 234 5.64 4.60 43.98
C GLY A 234 5.35 5.45 45.21
N ALA A 235 4.11 5.92 45.31
CA ALA A 235 3.44 6.05 46.58
C ALA A 235 3.35 4.65 47.21
N VAL A 236 4.45 4.18 47.79
CA VAL A 236 4.46 3.05 48.70
C VAL A 236 3.72 3.53 49.94
N HIS A 237 2.40 3.31 49.97
CA HIS A 237 1.68 3.41 51.22
C HIS A 237 2.30 2.41 52.21
N PRO A 238 2.85 2.86 53.35
CA PRO A 238 3.33 1.93 54.35
C PRO A 238 2.13 1.10 54.82
N ARG A 239 2.17 -0.22 54.55
CA ARG A 239 1.20 -1.15 55.11
C ARG A 239 1.30 -1.04 56.63
N GLN A 240 0.29 -0.47 57.28
CA GLN A 240 0.16 -0.58 58.72
C GLN A 240 0.17 -2.06 59.11
N PRO A 241 0.95 -2.47 60.12
CA PRO A 241 0.92 -3.84 60.59
C PRO A 241 -0.49 -4.13 61.13
N ARG A 242 -1.16 -5.15 60.59
CA ARG A 242 -2.44 -5.62 61.10
C ARG A 242 -2.23 -6.01 62.57
N GLY A 243 -2.82 -5.23 63.48
CA GLY A 243 -2.88 -5.59 64.89
C GLY A 243 -3.51 -6.96 65.05
N ALA A 244 -2.88 -7.80 65.87
CA ALA A 244 -3.41 -9.08 66.28
C ALA A 244 -4.75 -8.85 67.02
N GLN A 245 -5.84 -9.35 66.45
CA GLN A 245 -7.05 -9.60 67.23
C GLN A 245 -6.84 -10.88 68.05
N PRO A 246 -7.05 -10.87 69.36
CA PRO A 246 -7.00 -12.09 70.16
C PRO A 246 -8.23 -12.96 69.89
N ASP A 247 -8.02 -14.25 69.70
CA ASP A 247 -9.08 -15.26 69.57
C ASP A 247 -9.95 -15.33 70.84
N PRO A 248 -11.27 -15.56 70.71
CA PRO A 248 -12.17 -15.70 71.85
C PRO A 248 -11.93 -17.03 72.59
N PRO A 249 -12.07 -17.07 73.93
CA PRO A 249 -11.77 -18.26 74.70
C PRO A 249 -12.91 -19.26 74.59
N GLY A 250 -12.63 -20.42 73.98
CA GLY A 250 -13.44 -21.61 74.20
C GLY A 250 -13.88 -22.35 72.93
N SER A 251 -13.02 -23.20 72.40
CA SER A 251 -13.46 -24.49 71.85
C SER A 251 -12.31 -25.50 71.82
N ARG A 252 -12.12 -26.20 72.95
CA ARG A 252 -11.39 -27.46 72.97
C ARG A 252 -12.11 -28.47 72.06
N ARG A 253 -11.54 -28.87 70.93
CA ARG A 253 -11.80 -30.20 70.34
C ARG A 253 -10.54 -30.83 69.75
N ARG A 254 -9.99 -31.73 70.58
CA ARG A 254 -9.42 -33.06 70.30
C ARG A 254 -8.54 -33.23 69.05
N ARG A 255 -7.26 -33.47 69.36
CA ARG A 255 -6.29 -34.19 68.53
C ARG A 255 -6.86 -35.54 68.09
N GLY A 256 -6.86 -35.79 66.79
CA GLY A 256 -6.97 -37.11 66.19
C GLY A 256 -5.74 -37.35 65.32
N ARG A 257 -4.88 -38.27 65.77
CA ARG A 257 -3.82 -38.87 64.95
C ARG A 257 -4.46 -39.65 63.80
N PHE A 258 -3.90 -39.56 62.60
CA PHE A 258 -3.84 -40.71 61.70
C PHE A 258 -2.50 -40.71 60.94
N LEU A 259 -1.89 -41.88 60.94
CA LEU A 259 -0.60 -42.27 60.36
C LEU A 259 -0.85 -43.03 59.05
N GLY A 260 0.13 -42.96 58.13
CA GLY A 260 0.38 -43.93 57.05
C GLY A 260 -0.39 -43.63 55.75
N ARG A 261 0.23 -43.67 54.56
CA ARG A 261 1.52 -44.22 54.10
C ARG A 261 2.14 -43.25 53.10
#